data_AF-A0A970X0X3-F1
#
_entry.id   AF-A0A970X0X3-F1
#
_cell.length_a   1.000
_cell.length_b   1.000
_cell.length_c   1.000
_cell.angle_alpha   90.00
_cell.angle_beta   90.00
_cell.angle_gamma   90.00
#
_symmetry.space_group_name_H-M   'P 1'
#
loop_
_entity.id
_entity.type
_entity.pdbx_description
1 polymer ?
#
loop_
_entity_poly.entity_id
_entity_poly.type
_entity_poly.pdbx_seq_one_letter_code
_entity_poly.pdbx_strand_id
1 'polypeptide(L)'
;MKEAYYNALLDAFYEGNTTLEEEKALKAFFESDRVPFELLEEKKRFLACYEPIAVNVPDGLLGRLEALIDEKSQRQPRPLFKSTWIWTTSAAASLLLFFSIGLSTFNAPASGVPYTDTFTNPTDAALEADRAVQLIANKLNSGYRQLDCANARIEKTEKTVTEQLIKMSK
;
A
#
# COMPACT_ATOMS: atom_id res chain seq x y z
N MET A 1 15.55 9.64 -35.63
CA MET A 1 15.40 8.53 -34.64
C MET A 1 15.66 8.98 -33.21
N LYS A 2 16.75 9.71 -32.90
CA LYS A 2 16.99 10.17 -31.51
C LYS A 2 15.97 11.21 -31.00
N GLU A 3 15.44 12.06 -31.87
CA GLU A 3 14.48 13.12 -31.49
C GLU A 3 13.15 12.56 -30.99
N ALA A 4 12.59 11.56 -31.69
CA ALA A 4 11.35 10.90 -31.27
C ALA A 4 11.48 10.20 -29.90
N TYR A 5 12.67 9.69 -29.57
CA TYR A 5 12.95 9.10 -28.26
C TYR A 5 12.94 10.16 -27.15
N TYR A 6 13.59 11.31 -27.34
CA TYR A 6 13.60 12.38 -26.34
C TYR A 6 12.23 13.06 -26.18
N ASN A 7 11.42 13.14 -27.24
CA ASN A 7 10.04 13.62 -27.14
C ASN A 7 9.18 12.69 -26.28
N ALA A 8 9.22 11.38 -26.54
CA ALA A 8 8.50 10.41 -25.72
C ALA A 8 8.98 10.41 -24.26
N LEU A 9 10.29 10.65 -24.05
CA LEU A 9 10.87 10.76 -22.71
C LEU A 9 10.42 12.03 -21.97
N LEU A 10 10.24 13.13 -22.71
CA LEU A 10 9.72 14.39 -22.18
C LEU A 10 8.25 14.26 -21.79
N ASP A 11 7.44 13.58 -22.61
CA ASP A 11 6.04 13.28 -22.30
C ASP A 11 5.95 12.42 -21.02
N ALA A 12 6.76 11.36 -20.93
CA ALA A 12 6.84 10.51 -19.75
C ALA A 12 7.33 11.27 -18.50
N PHE A 13 8.21 12.26 -18.66
CA PHE A 13 8.67 13.12 -17.58
C PHE A 13 7.54 14.00 -17.04
N TYR A 14 6.75 14.60 -17.93
CA TYR A 14 5.57 15.39 -17.54
C TYR A 14 4.47 14.54 -16.89
N GLU A 15 4.38 13.26 -17.25
CA GLU A 15 3.49 12.29 -16.61
C GLU A 15 4.05 11.73 -15.27
N GLY A 16 5.32 11.95 -14.97
CA GLY A 16 5.98 11.43 -13.76
C GLY A 16 6.31 9.92 -13.82
N ASN A 17 6.41 9.36 -15.03
CA ASN A 17 6.68 7.93 -15.27
C ASN A 17 8.16 7.62 -15.58
N THR A 18 9.06 8.61 -15.43
CA THR A 18 10.50 8.46 -15.73
C THR A 18 11.30 7.86 -14.58
N THR A 19 12.35 7.14 -14.95
CA THR A 19 13.37 6.66 -14.00
C THR A 19 14.49 7.71 -13.81
N LEU A 20 15.25 7.58 -12.72
CA LEU A 20 16.36 8.50 -12.41
C LEU A 20 17.45 8.51 -13.50
N GLU A 21 17.69 7.38 -14.17
CA GLU A 21 18.67 7.28 -15.24
C GLU A 21 18.20 8.02 -16.50
N GLU A 22 16.92 7.90 -16.83
CA GLU A 22 16.26 8.58 -17.93
C GLU A 22 16.25 10.10 -17.74
N GLU A 23 15.92 10.58 -16.53
CA GLU A 23 15.96 12.01 -16.21
C GLU A 23 17.37 12.60 -16.31
N LYS A 24 18.40 11.85 -15.86
CA LYS A 24 19.80 12.27 -16.03
C LYS A 24 20.19 12.36 -17.51
N ALA A 25 19.76 11.40 -18.32
CA ALA A 25 20.01 11.42 -19.76
C ALA A 25 19.27 12.59 -20.45
N LEU A 26 18.03 12.88 -20.05
CA LEU A 26 17.23 13.99 -20.54
C LEU A 26 17.85 15.34 -20.14
N LYS A 27 18.32 15.47 -18.89
CA LYS A 27 19.03 16.66 -18.42
C LYS A 27 20.33 16.89 -19.16
N ALA A 28 21.16 15.85 -19.34
CA ALA A 28 22.40 15.95 -20.11
C ALA A 28 22.16 16.32 -21.58
N PHE A 29 21.06 15.84 -22.17
CA PHE A 29 20.64 16.20 -23.52
C PHE A 29 20.26 17.68 -23.61
N PHE A 30 19.45 18.20 -22.68
CA PHE A 30 19.04 19.60 -22.66
C PHE A 30 20.16 20.58 -22.26
N GLU A 31 21.12 20.15 -21.44
CA GLU A 31 22.33 20.93 -21.13
C GLU A 31 23.27 21.05 -22.33
N SER A 32 23.22 20.11 -23.28
CA SER A 32 24.03 20.17 -24.50
C SER A 32 23.56 21.25 -25.49
N ASP A 33 24.48 21.73 -26.33
CA ASP A 33 24.25 22.81 -27.32
C ASP A 33 23.65 22.31 -28.64
N ARG A 34 23.35 21.00 -28.74
CA ARG A 34 22.77 20.36 -29.94
C ARG A 34 21.31 19.96 -29.74
N VAL A 35 20.49 20.89 -29.27
CA VAL A 35 19.04 20.68 -29.12
C VAL A 35 18.33 21.18 -30.38
N PRO A 36 17.46 20.38 -31.01
CA PRO A 36 16.66 20.81 -32.16
C PRO A 36 15.84 22.06 -31.86
N PHE A 37 15.60 22.91 -32.87
CA PHE A 37 14.88 24.17 -32.70
C PHE A 37 13.49 24.00 -32.08
N GLU A 38 12.79 22.91 -32.42
CA GLU A 38 11.47 22.56 -31.89
C GLU A 38 11.46 22.28 -30.37
N LEU A 39 12.61 21.86 -29.82
CA LEU A 39 12.79 21.47 -28.42
C LEU A 39 13.39 22.58 -27.55
N LEU A 40 13.70 23.75 -28.12
CA LEU A 40 14.26 24.88 -27.38
C LEU A 40 13.28 25.46 -26.34
N GLU A 41 12.00 25.49 -26.65
CA GLU A 41 10.96 25.94 -25.71
C GLU A 41 10.76 24.95 -24.56
N GLU A 42 10.82 23.65 -24.87
CA GLU A 42 10.74 22.58 -23.88
C GLU A 42 11.99 22.57 -22.99
N LYS A 43 13.18 22.77 -23.56
CA LYS A 43 14.45 22.94 -22.82
C LYS A 43 14.32 24.02 -21.75
N LYS A 44 13.79 25.19 -22.12
CA LYS A 44 13.63 26.31 -21.18
C LYS A 44 12.69 25.96 -20.02
N ARG A 45 11.56 25.29 -20.32
CA ARG A 45 10.58 24.86 -19.30
C ARG A 45 11.16 23.79 -18.38
N PHE A 46 11.80 22.78 -18.96
CA PHE A 46 12.43 21.68 -18.22
C PHE A 46 13.53 22.20 -17.28
N LEU A 47 14.42 23.08 -17.76
CA LEU A 47 15.49 23.65 -16.94
C LEU A 47 14.97 24.56 -15.83
N ALA A 48 13.87 25.29 -16.05
CA ALA A 48 13.22 26.10 -15.02
C ALA A 48 12.73 25.26 -13.82
N CYS A 49 12.42 23.97 -14.00
CA CYS A 49 12.07 23.07 -12.90
C CYS A 49 13.26 22.76 -11.97
N TYR A 50 14.49 22.90 -12.46
CA TYR A 50 15.71 22.71 -11.68
C TYR A 50 16.31 24.03 -11.16
N GLU A 51 15.77 25.17 -11.60
CA GLU A 51 16.19 26.44 -11.04
C GLU A 51 15.69 26.56 -9.59
N PRO A 52 16.57 26.96 -8.66
CA PRO A 52 16.18 27.15 -7.28
C PRO A 52 15.18 28.31 -7.22
N ILE A 53 13.90 27.97 -7.10
CA ILE A 53 12.87 28.96 -6.79
C ILE A 53 13.16 29.45 -5.38
N ALA A 54 13.52 30.71 -5.23
CA ALA A 54 13.61 31.38 -3.95
C ALA A 54 12.20 31.52 -3.35
N VAL A 55 11.68 30.42 -2.80
CA VAL A 55 10.42 30.41 -2.07
C VAL A 55 10.69 31.03 -0.71
N ASN A 56 9.95 32.08 -0.37
CA ASN A 56 9.98 32.65 0.97
C ASN A 56 9.36 31.65 1.95
N VAL A 57 10.20 30.88 2.63
CA VAL A 57 9.76 29.90 3.63
C VAL A 57 9.34 30.67 4.88
N PRO A 58 8.09 30.52 5.37
CA PRO A 58 7.66 31.21 6.57
C PRO A 58 8.45 30.72 7.79
N ASP A 59 8.79 31.67 8.67
CA ASP A 59 9.54 31.39 9.89
C ASP A 59 8.83 30.33 10.75
N GLY A 60 9.60 29.35 11.22
CA GLY A 60 9.09 28.26 12.07
C GLY A 60 8.51 27.04 11.33
N LEU A 61 8.46 27.02 9.99
CA LEU A 61 8.03 25.82 9.25
C LEU A 61 8.95 24.63 9.53
N LEU A 62 10.26 24.84 9.50
CA LEU A 62 11.25 23.79 9.75
C LEU A 62 11.08 23.18 11.15
N GLY A 63 10.95 24.02 12.17
CA GLY A 63 10.73 23.55 13.55
C GLY A 63 9.41 22.80 13.72
N ARG A 64 8.35 23.18 12.99
CA ARG A 64 7.09 22.42 12.98
C ARG A 64 7.24 21.05 12.31
N LEU A 65 8.03 20.97 11.24
CA LEU A 65 8.32 19.70 10.55
C LEU A 65 9.15 18.77 11.44
N GLU A 66 10.19 19.31 12.09
CA GLU A 66 11.01 18.57 13.05
C GLU A 66 10.15 18.01 14.20
N ALA A 67 9.29 18.85 14.78
CA ALA A 67 8.37 18.41 15.84
C ALA A 67 7.42 17.29 15.37
N LEU A 68 6.93 17.33 14.12
CA LEU A 68 6.08 16.28 13.55
C LEU A 68 6.85 14.97 13.30
N ILE A 69 8.12 15.05 12.91
CA ILE A 69 8.99 13.89 12.72
C ILE A 69 9.25 13.21 14.06
N ASP A 70 9.57 13.99 15.09
CA ASP A 70 9.79 13.49 16.45
C ASP A 70 8.52 12.90 17.06
N GLU A 71 7.35 13.52 16.85
CA GLU A 71 6.09 12.96 17.31
C GLU A 71 5.81 11.59 16.65
N LYS A 72 6.06 11.49 15.34
CA LYS A 72 5.82 10.24 14.59
C LYS A 72 6.83 9.15 14.95
N SER A 73 8.08 9.49 15.23
CA SER A 73 9.10 8.52 15.65
C SER A 73 8.86 8.01 17.08
N GLN A 74 8.31 8.86 17.96
CA GLN A 74 7.97 8.51 19.34
C GLN A 74 6.66 7.74 19.50
N ARG A 75 5.78 7.73 18.49
CA ARG A 75 4.63 6.81 18.41
C ARG A 75 5.07 5.39 18.10
N GLN A 76 5.87 4.79 18.97
CA GLN A 76 6.01 3.34 18.99
C GLN A 76 4.65 2.73 19.37
N PRO A 77 4.27 1.57 18.78
CA PRO A 77 3.06 0.87 19.19
C PRO A 77 3.18 0.57 20.69
N ARG A 78 2.39 1.26 21.50
CA ARG A 78 2.31 0.93 22.93
C ARG A 78 1.86 -0.53 23.00
N PRO A 79 2.59 -1.42 23.68
CA PRO A 79 2.16 -2.79 23.79
C PRO A 79 0.77 -2.79 24.44
N LEU A 80 -0.20 -3.41 23.77
CA LEU A 80 -1.60 -3.46 24.21
C LEU A 80 -1.75 -4.06 25.61
N PHE A 81 -0.74 -4.82 26.06
CA PHE A 81 -0.70 -5.45 27.36
C PHE A 81 0.54 -5.00 28.13
N LYS A 82 0.35 -4.54 29.38
CA LYS A 82 1.45 -4.28 30.31
C LYS A 82 2.25 -5.57 30.49
N SER A 83 3.59 -5.49 30.44
CA SER A 83 4.50 -6.64 30.51
C SER A 83 4.20 -7.63 31.65
N THR A 84 3.68 -7.15 32.79
CA THR A 84 3.27 -7.98 33.92
C THR A 84 2.11 -8.93 33.63
N TRP A 85 1.22 -8.60 32.68
CA TRP A 85 0.11 -9.46 32.31
C TRP A 85 0.55 -10.66 31.47
N ILE A 86 1.64 -10.52 30.71
CA ILE A 86 2.20 -11.64 29.91
C ILE A 86 2.72 -12.74 30.84
N TRP A 87 3.39 -12.38 31.95
CA TRP A 87 3.90 -13.34 32.93
C TRP A 87 2.80 -14.11 33.66
N THR A 88 1.73 -13.42 34.10
CA THR A 88 0.62 -14.07 34.81
C THR A 88 -0.23 -14.95 33.90
N THR A 89 -0.44 -14.54 32.64
CA THR A 89 -1.19 -15.33 31.65
C THR A 89 -0.44 -16.61 31.28
N SER A 90 0.89 -16.53 31.17
CA SER A 90 1.75 -17.71 30.94
C SER A 90 1.65 -18.73 32.08
N ALA A 91 1.70 -18.26 33.34
CA ALA A 91 1.56 -19.12 34.50
C ALA A 91 0.17 -19.77 34.58
N ALA A 92 -0.90 -19.01 34.34
CA ALA A 92 -2.27 -19.53 34.34
C ALA A 92 -2.51 -20.54 33.22
N ALA A 93 -2.05 -20.27 31.99
CA ALA A 93 -2.18 -21.19 30.86
C ALA A 93 -1.44 -22.51 31.12
N SER A 94 -0.27 -22.45 31.74
CA SER A 94 0.50 -23.65 32.12
C SER A 94 -0.26 -24.51 33.14
N LEU A 95 -0.84 -23.90 34.18
CA LEU A 95 -1.68 -24.63 35.14
C LEU A 95 -2.91 -25.25 34.46
N LEU A 96 -3.58 -24.52 33.57
CA LEU A 96 -4.74 -25.04 32.84
C LEU A 96 -4.37 -26.22 31.94
N LEU A 97 -3.20 -26.20 31.28
CA LEU A 97 -2.71 -27.33 30.50
C LEU A 97 -2.44 -28.55 31.39
N PHE A 98 -1.71 -28.38 32.50
CA PHE A 98 -1.47 -29.50 33.43
C PHE A 98 -2.76 -30.06 34.01
N PHE A 99 -3.71 -29.19 34.38
CA PHE A 99 -4.99 -29.60 34.93
C PHE A 99 -5.89 -30.27 33.87
N SER A 100 -5.92 -29.73 32.66
CA SER A 100 -6.67 -30.31 31.53
C SER A 100 -6.12 -31.68 31.13
N ILE A 101 -4.79 -31.83 31.00
CA ILE A 101 -4.15 -33.11 30.68
C ILE A 101 -4.35 -34.11 31.84
N GLY A 102 -4.20 -33.66 33.09
CA GLY A 102 -4.38 -34.49 34.27
C GLY A 102 -5.81 -35.00 34.44
N LEU A 103 -6.81 -34.13 34.26
CA LEU A 103 -8.23 -34.54 34.31
C LEU A 103 -8.65 -35.37 33.10
N SER A 104 -8.11 -35.06 31.92
CA SER A 104 -8.41 -35.79 30.68
C SER A 104 -7.89 -37.22 30.77
N THR A 105 -6.66 -37.45 31.24
CA THR A 105 -6.13 -38.81 31.41
C THR A 105 -6.83 -39.62 32.51
N PHE A 106 -7.30 -38.97 33.58
CA PHE A 106 -8.07 -39.63 34.64
C PHE A 106 -9.50 -40.03 34.24
N ASN A 107 -10.13 -39.25 33.35
CA ASN A 107 -11.50 -39.50 32.88
C ASN A 107 -11.57 -40.05 31.44
N ALA A 108 -10.45 -40.27 30.77
CA ALA A 108 -10.43 -40.75 29.40
C ALA A 108 -10.78 -42.25 29.35
N PRO A 109 -11.84 -42.66 28.63
CA PRO A 109 -11.95 -44.04 28.17
C PRO A 109 -10.75 -44.35 27.26
N ALA A 110 -10.17 -45.53 27.43
CA ALA A 110 -9.00 -46.00 26.69
C ALA A 110 -9.29 -46.14 25.18
N SER A 111 -9.21 -45.05 24.44
CA SER A 111 -9.27 -45.06 22.98
C SER A 111 -8.73 -43.75 22.45
N GLY A 112 -7.50 -43.80 21.93
CA GLY A 112 -6.95 -42.74 21.09
C GLY A 112 -7.86 -42.54 19.90
N VAL A 113 -8.44 -41.35 19.78
CA VAL A 113 -9.27 -40.99 18.63
C VAL A 113 -8.34 -40.97 17.41
N PRO A 114 -8.52 -41.87 16.43
CA PRO A 114 -7.75 -41.81 15.21
C PRO A 114 -8.14 -40.50 14.51
N TYR A 115 -7.15 -39.77 14.00
CA TYR A 115 -7.42 -38.71 13.03
C TYR A 115 -8.14 -39.37 11.84
N THR A 116 -9.45 -39.12 11.74
CA THR A 116 -10.27 -39.62 10.65
C THR A 116 -10.33 -38.51 9.60
N ASP A 117 -9.93 -38.85 8.37
CA ASP A 117 -10.00 -37.93 7.24
C ASP A 117 -11.46 -37.52 7.01
N THR A 118 -11.68 -36.26 6.63
CA THR A 118 -13.03 -35.67 6.49
C THR A 118 -13.81 -36.35 5.35
N PHE A 119 -13.11 -36.87 4.35
CA PHE A 119 -13.67 -37.66 3.28
C PHE A 119 -13.03 -39.06 3.26
N THR A 120 -13.86 -40.09 3.13
CA THR A 120 -13.40 -41.48 2.97
C THR A 120 -12.99 -41.80 1.54
N ASN A 121 -13.40 -40.98 0.56
CA ASN A 121 -13.13 -41.18 -0.86
C ASN A 121 -12.42 -39.96 -1.46
N PRO A 122 -11.21 -40.12 -2.06
CA PRO A 122 -10.44 -39.01 -2.62
C PRO A 122 -11.15 -38.27 -3.77
N THR A 123 -12.01 -38.94 -4.56
CA THR A 123 -12.73 -38.26 -5.66
C THR A 123 -13.76 -37.26 -5.14
N ASP A 124 -14.41 -37.56 -4.01
CA ASP A 124 -15.45 -36.71 -3.44
C ASP A 124 -14.81 -35.47 -2.78
N ALA A 125 -13.64 -35.64 -2.18
CA ALA A 125 -12.84 -34.53 -1.65
C ALA A 125 -12.40 -33.55 -2.75
N ALA A 126 -11.95 -34.07 -3.90
CA ALA A 126 -11.55 -33.25 -5.05
C ALA A 126 -12.75 -32.46 -5.62
N LEU A 127 -13.91 -33.10 -5.72
CA LEU A 127 -15.13 -32.45 -6.18
C LEU A 127 -15.55 -31.29 -5.27
N GLU A 128 -15.46 -31.47 -3.95
CA GLU A 128 -15.81 -30.42 -3.00
C GLU A 128 -14.76 -29.30 -2.98
N ALA A 129 -13.48 -29.64 -3.16
CA ALA A 129 -12.42 -28.64 -3.32
C ALA A 129 -12.67 -27.75 -4.55
N ASP A 130 -13.07 -28.33 -5.69
CA ASP A 130 -13.41 -27.56 -6.89
C ASP A 130 -14.60 -26.62 -6.65
N ARG A 131 -15.62 -27.06 -5.91
CA ARG A 131 -16.75 -26.21 -5.52
C ARG A 131 -16.30 -25.06 -4.62
N ALA A 132 -15.41 -25.32 -3.67
CA ALA A 132 -14.87 -24.28 -2.79
C ALA A 132 -14.09 -23.22 -3.58
N VAL A 133 -13.26 -23.65 -4.54
CA VAL A 133 -12.52 -22.74 -5.42
C VAL A 133 -13.48 -21.89 -6.26
N GLN A 134 -14.53 -22.49 -6.83
CA GLN A 134 -15.55 -21.75 -7.57
C GLN A 134 -16.30 -20.73 -6.69
N LEU A 135 -16.62 -21.10 -5.45
CA LEU A 135 -17.27 -20.20 -4.50
C LEU A 135 -16.37 -18.98 -4.20
N ILE A 136 -15.08 -19.22 -3.97
CA ILE A 136 -14.09 -18.16 -3.73
C ILE A 136 -14.01 -17.25 -4.96
N ALA A 137 -13.91 -17.80 -6.16
CA ALA A 137 -13.86 -17.03 -7.40
C ALA A 137 -15.11 -16.14 -7.57
N ASN A 138 -16.30 -16.69 -7.31
CA ASN A 138 -17.56 -15.95 -7.38
C ASN A 138 -17.60 -14.81 -6.34
N LYS A 139 -17.13 -15.06 -5.11
CA LYS A 139 -17.06 -14.04 -4.06
C LYS A 139 -16.07 -12.93 -4.41
N LEU A 140 -14.89 -13.27 -4.93
CA LEU A 140 -13.89 -12.30 -5.38
C LEU A 140 -14.44 -11.42 -6.51
N ASN A 141 -15.07 -12.02 -7.52
CA ASN A 141 -15.68 -11.26 -8.62
C ASN A 141 -16.77 -10.29 -8.10
N SER A 142 -17.60 -10.73 -7.16
CA SER A 142 -18.59 -9.85 -6.53
C SER A 142 -17.96 -8.72 -5.69
N GLY A 143 -16.79 -8.98 -5.08
CA GLY A 143 -16.00 -7.99 -4.35
C GLY A 143 -15.37 -6.94 -5.26
N TYR A 144 -14.79 -7.35 -6.39
CA TYR A 144 -14.22 -6.44 -7.39
C TYR A 144 -15.27 -5.45 -7.91
N ARG A 145 -16.47 -5.92 -8.24
CA ARG A 145 -17.58 -5.03 -8.68
C ARG A 145 -17.96 -3.97 -7.64
N GLN A 146 -17.87 -4.31 -6.34
CA GLN A 146 -18.15 -3.35 -5.27
C GLN A 146 -17.04 -2.30 -5.16
N LEU A 147 -15.78 -2.69 -5.34
CA LEU A 147 -14.65 -1.77 -5.38
C LEU A 147 -14.74 -0.83 -6.58
N ASP A 148 -15.07 -1.33 -7.79
CA ASP A 148 -15.24 -0.50 -8.98
C ASP A 148 -16.34 0.56 -8.77
N CYS A 149 -17.48 0.16 -8.20
CA CYS A 149 -18.56 1.09 -7.87
C CYS A 149 -18.15 2.12 -6.80
N ALA A 150 -17.35 1.72 -5.80
CA ALA A 150 -16.83 2.63 -4.79
C ALA A 150 -15.85 3.65 -5.38
N ASN A 151 -14.92 3.19 -6.22
CA ASN A 151 -13.96 4.05 -6.91
C ASN A 151 -14.65 5.07 -7.81
N ALA A 152 -15.66 4.65 -8.60
CA ALA A 152 -16.45 5.57 -9.42
C ALA A 152 -17.20 6.64 -8.59
N ARG A 153 -17.66 6.29 -7.38
CA ARG A 153 -18.29 7.24 -6.46
C ARG A 153 -17.27 8.22 -5.87
N ILE A 154 -16.07 7.74 -5.52
CA ILE A 154 -14.99 8.58 -5.00
C ILE A 154 -14.60 9.60 -6.08
N GLU A 155 -14.34 9.15 -7.30
CA GLU A 155 -14.00 10.04 -8.42
C GLU A 155 -15.08 11.11 -8.69
N LYS A 156 -16.36 10.71 -8.64
CA LYS A 156 -17.48 11.65 -8.80
C LYS A 156 -17.52 12.67 -7.65
N THR A 157 -17.20 12.24 -6.44
CA THR A 157 -17.17 13.12 -5.26
C THR A 157 -16.02 14.12 -5.36
N GLU A 158 -14.84 13.67 -5.78
CA GLU A 158 -13.68 14.55 -6.03
C GLU A 158 -13.99 15.62 -7.08
N LYS A 159 -14.62 15.25 -8.20
CA LYS A 159 -15.08 16.20 -9.22
C LYS A 159 -16.11 17.20 -8.67
N THR A 160 -17.06 16.73 -7.87
CA THR A 160 -18.10 17.62 -7.29
C THR A 160 -17.49 18.60 -6.27
N VAL A 161 -16.57 18.13 -5.43
CA VAL A 161 -15.89 18.97 -4.43
C VAL A 161 -15.04 20.03 -5.11
N THR A 162 -14.26 19.65 -6.13
CA THR A 162 -13.44 20.60 -6.90
C THR A 162 -14.29 21.65 -7.62
N GLU A 163 -15.40 21.26 -8.25
CA GLU A 163 -16.36 22.20 -8.84
C GLU A 163 -16.95 23.18 -7.81
N GLN A 164 -17.33 22.69 -6.62
CA GLN A 164 -17.85 23.54 -5.55
C GLN A 164 -16.82 24.53 -5.00
N LEU A 165 -15.56 24.10 -4.84
CA LEU A 165 -14.47 24.97 -4.40
C LEU A 165 -14.20 26.10 -5.40
N ILE A 166 -14.18 25.78 -6.70
CA ILE A 166 -14.00 26.78 -7.78
C ILE A 166 -15.16 27.79 -7.76
N LYS A 167 -16.39 27.33 -7.55
CA LYS A 167 -17.58 28.20 -7.49
C LYS A 167 -17.59 29.14 -6.29
N MET A 168 -17.07 28.72 -5.14
CA MET A 168 -16.98 29.56 -3.92
C MET A 168 -15.81 30.54 -3.95
N SER A 169 -14.79 30.28 -4.78
CA SER A 169 -13.63 31.15 -4.98
C SER A 169 -13.90 32.36 -5.90
N LYS A 170 -15.11 32.49 -6.45
CA LYS A 170 -15.48 33.45 -7.48
C LYS A 170 -16.59 34.38 -6.99
#